data_AF-A0A6H9HUF5-F1
#
_entry.id   AF-A0A6H9HUF5-F1
#
_cell.length_a   1.000
_cell.length_b   1.000
_cell.length_c   1.000
_cell.angle_alpha   90.00
_cell.angle_beta   90.00
_cell.angle_gamma   90.00
#
_symmetry.space_group_name_H-M   'P 1'
#
loop_
_entity.id
_entity.type
_entity.pdbx_description
1 polymer ?
#
loop_
_entity_poly.entity_id
_entity_poly.type
_entity_poly.pdbx_seq_one_letter_code
_entity_poly.pdbx_strand_id
1 'polypeptide(L)'
;MDKQFPVGRFDLDIQLRDEALNERNIPAMRMVANASIGVDPLDAYYSVRELREAISEVFEGAPGAKKRLAAVLSTKCDDYQRCLYYALAGRGIVQMLEVFDWLLEILGTRAVISADMRRAKNFPAPLVNPYVSAEPDGLLVSASADFQEGPSWYLDPDLGGIVED
;
A
#
# COMPACT_ATOMS: atom_id res chain seq x y z
N MET A 1 38.52 7.94 -25.90
CA MET A 1 38.41 6.60 -25.30
C MET A 1 37.21 6.66 -24.37
N ASP A 2 36.03 6.31 -24.87
CA ASP A 2 34.79 6.36 -24.10
C ASP A 2 34.83 5.23 -23.08
N LYS A 3 35.15 5.59 -21.83
CA LYS A 3 35.05 4.66 -20.70
C LYS A 3 33.56 4.39 -20.46
N GLN A 4 33.06 3.27 -20.96
CA GLN A 4 31.78 2.75 -20.52
C GLN A 4 31.96 2.16 -19.12
N PHE A 5 31.33 2.79 -18.14
CA PHE A 5 31.16 2.20 -16.82
C PHE A 5 29.96 1.26 -16.87
N PRO A 6 30.04 0.06 -16.28
CA PRO A 6 28.86 -0.78 -16.12
C PRO A 6 27.93 -0.09 -15.12
N VAL A 7 26.99 0.69 -15.64
CA VAL A 7 25.84 1.17 -14.85
C VAL A 7 24.97 -0.06 -14.60
N GLY A 8 24.67 -0.34 -13.34
CA GLY A 8 23.80 -1.46 -12.96
C GLY A 8 22.41 -1.37 -13.59
N ARG A 9 21.54 -2.35 -13.33
CA ARG A 9 20.15 -2.26 -13.77
C ARG A 9 19.41 -1.20 -12.95
N PHE A 10 18.42 -0.56 -13.56
CA PHE A 10 17.57 0.42 -12.86
C PHE A 10 16.79 -0.27 -11.74
N ASP A 11 16.86 0.28 -10.53
CA ASP A 11 16.08 -0.18 -9.38
C ASP A 11 14.71 0.51 -9.40
N LEU A 12 13.64 -0.26 -9.64
CA LEU A 12 12.27 0.25 -9.59
C LEU A 12 11.82 0.60 -8.16
N ASP A 13 12.53 0.16 -7.13
CA ASP A 13 12.21 0.46 -5.73
C ASP A 13 12.96 1.68 -5.20
N ILE A 14 13.82 2.32 -6.00
CA ILE A 14 14.72 3.37 -5.48
C ILE A 14 13.97 4.49 -4.76
N GLN A 15 12.86 4.97 -5.34
CA GLN A 15 12.04 5.99 -4.72
C GLN A 15 11.39 5.49 -3.42
N LEU A 16 10.92 4.24 -3.38
CA LEU A 16 10.36 3.66 -2.15
C LEU A 16 11.42 3.55 -1.05
N ARG A 17 12.66 3.19 -1.40
CA ARG A 17 13.80 3.13 -0.46
C ARG A 17 14.17 4.50 0.09
N ASP A 18 14.18 5.51 -0.77
CA ASP A 18 14.46 6.88 -0.36
C ASP A 18 13.36 7.39 0.59
N GLU A 19 12.09 7.18 0.24
CA GLU A 19 10.96 7.62 1.07
C GLU A 19 10.80 6.82 2.38
N ALA A 20 11.21 5.55 2.38
CA ALA A 20 11.29 4.71 3.57
C ALA A 20 12.28 5.25 4.63
N LEU A 21 13.31 5.98 4.20
CA LEU A 21 14.34 6.55 5.07
C LEU A 21 14.20 8.07 5.26
N ASN A 22 13.27 8.71 4.55
CA ASN A 22 13.06 10.14 4.61
C ASN A 22 12.54 10.58 6.00
N GLU A 23 13.36 11.32 6.73
CA GLU A 23 13.04 11.80 8.08
C GLU A 23 11.85 12.78 8.11
N ARG A 24 11.56 13.43 6.98
CA ARG A 24 10.41 14.35 6.86
C ARG A 24 9.07 13.63 6.76
N ASN A 25 9.07 12.36 6.37
CA ASN A 25 7.85 11.57 6.30
C ASN A 25 7.37 11.20 7.71
N ILE A 26 6.06 11.12 7.91
CA ILE A 26 5.52 10.56 9.15
C ILE A 26 5.84 9.05 9.22
N PRO A 27 5.87 8.45 10.43
CA PRO A 27 6.16 7.02 10.58
C PRO A 27 5.30 6.11 9.69
N ALA A 28 4.02 6.43 9.54
CA ALA A 28 3.08 5.68 8.70
C ALA A 28 3.48 5.63 7.22
N MET A 29 3.90 6.76 6.65
CA MET A 29 4.41 6.83 5.26
C MET A 29 5.67 5.97 5.08
N ARG A 30 6.61 6.05 6.02
CA ARG A 30 7.81 5.19 6.00
C ARG A 30 7.46 3.70 6.11
N MET A 31 6.48 3.34 6.95
CA MET A 31 6.04 1.95 7.11
C MET A 31 5.48 1.39 5.80
N VAL A 32 4.56 2.11 5.15
CA VAL A 32 3.95 1.60 3.90
C VAL A 32 4.93 1.62 2.73
N ALA A 33 5.85 2.58 2.67
CA ALA A 33 6.91 2.57 1.67
C ALA A 33 7.81 1.33 1.81
N ASN A 34 8.22 0.99 3.03
CA ASN A 34 8.96 -0.25 3.30
C ASN A 34 8.15 -1.50 2.91
N ALA A 35 6.85 -1.52 3.25
CA ALA A 35 5.97 -2.65 2.94
C ALA A 35 5.79 -2.86 1.43
N SER A 36 5.91 -1.82 0.60
CA SER A 36 5.73 -1.90 -0.86
C SER A 36 7.00 -2.27 -1.65
N ILE A 37 8.16 -2.32 -1.00
CA ILE A 37 9.43 -2.71 -1.66
C ILE A 37 9.33 -4.16 -2.15
N GLY A 38 9.78 -4.42 -3.38
CA GLY A 38 9.80 -5.75 -3.99
C GLY A 38 8.47 -6.23 -4.57
N VAL A 39 7.35 -5.59 -4.27
CA VAL A 39 6.02 -5.91 -4.86
C VAL A 39 6.02 -5.51 -6.34
N ASP A 40 5.39 -6.30 -7.21
CA ASP A 40 5.31 -5.96 -8.64
C ASP A 40 4.72 -4.55 -8.85
N PRO A 41 5.25 -3.70 -9.74
CA PRO A 41 4.81 -2.31 -9.87
C PRO A 41 3.32 -2.13 -10.20
N LEU A 42 2.76 -2.97 -11.08
CA LEU A 42 1.36 -2.84 -11.46
C LEU A 42 0.46 -3.40 -10.36
N ASP A 43 0.84 -4.57 -9.82
CA ASP A 43 0.15 -5.20 -8.71
C ASP A 43 0.08 -4.25 -7.50
N ALA A 44 1.22 -3.68 -7.11
CA ALA A 44 1.32 -2.74 -6.00
C ALA A 44 0.37 -1.55 -6.17
N TYR A 45 0.36 -0.94 -7.36
CA TYR A 45 -0.49 0.22 -7.64
C TYR A 45 -1.98 -0.14 -7.57
N TYR A 46 -2.39 -1.22 -8.24
CA TYR A 46 -3.81 -1.60 -8.29
C TYR A 46 -4.33 -2.12 -6.95
N SER A 47 -3.53 -2.88 -6.20
CA SER A 47 -3.89 -3.37 -4.86
C SER A 47 -4.07 -2.22 -3.87
N VAL A 48 -3.17 -1.22 -3.87
CA VAL A 48 -3.32 -0.04 -3.00
C VAL A 48 -4.54 0.78 -3.41
N ARG A 49 -4.77 0.96 -4.71
CA ARG A 49 -5.90 1.74 -5.20
C ARG A 49 -7.23 1.10 -4.80
N GLU A 50 -7.37 -0.21 -5.00
CA GLU A 50 -8.57 -0.95 -4.60
C GLU A 50 -8.81 -0.85 -3.09
N LEU A 51 -7.77 -1.04 -2.28
CA LEU A 51 -7.86 -0.95 -0.82
C LEU A 51 -8.29 0.47 -0.39
N ARG A 52 -7.64 1.51 -0.92
CA ARG A 52 -7.96 2.91 -0.64
C ARG A 52 -9.40 3.25 -1.01
N GLU A 53 -9.86 2.84 -2.19
CA GLU A 53 -11.25 3.03 -2.64
C GLU A 53 -12.25 2.33 -1.69
N ALA A 54 -12.02 1.06 -1.37
CA ALA A 54 -12.90 0.30 -0.49
C ALA A 54 -12.99 0.91 0.92
N ILE A 55 -11.89 1.46 1.44
CA ILE A 55 -11.85 2.16 2.72
C ILE A 55 -12.60 3.50 2.65
N SER A 56 -12.39 4.30 1.59
CA SER A 56 -13.10 5.56 1.37
C SER A 56 -14.62 5.35 1.31
N GLU A 57 -15.07 4.32 0.60
CA GLU A 57 -16.48 3.97 0.50
C GLU A 57 -17.09 3.60 1.87
N VAL A 58 -16.34 2.91 2.73
CA VAL A 58 -16.81 2.62 4.10
C VAL A 58 -16.91 3.90 4.91
N PHE A 59 -15.90 4.77 4.82
CA PHE A 59 -15.88 6.06 5.50
C PHE A 59 -17.03 6.98 5.06
N GLU A 60 -17.36 6.99 3.77
CA GLU A 60 -18.46 7.76 3.19
C GLU A 60 -19.85 7.13 3.44
N GLY A 61 -19.91 5.94 4.03
CA GLY A 61 -21.16 5.21 4.29
C GLY A 61 -21.84 4.69 3.02
N ALA A 62 -21.06 4.39 1.97
CA ALA A 62 -21.61 3.94 0.70
C ALA A 62 -22.30 2.55 0.82
N PRO A 63 -23.42 2.32 0.09
CA PRO A 63 -24.12 1.04 0.15
C PRO A 63 -23.23 -0.15 -0.23
N GLY A 64 -23.12 -1.15 0.66
CA GLY A 64 -22.35 -2.36 0.42
C GLY A 64 -20.83 -2.22 0.60
N ALA A 65 -20.34 -1.04 0.99
CA ALA A 65 -18.90 -0.77 1.15
C ALA A 65 -18.22 -1.74 2.13
N LYS A 66 -18.83 -2.03 3.28
CA LYS A 66 -18.29 -2.97 4.28
C LYS A 66 -18.10 -4.36 3.69
N LYS A 67 -19.03 -4.82 2.84
CA LYS A 67 -18.90 -6.10 2.15
C LYS A 67 -17.71 -6.10 1.19
N ARG A 68 -17.49 -5.00 0.46
CA ARG A 68 -16.33 -4.85 -0.44
C ARG A 68 -15.02 -4.88 0.35
N LEU A 69 -14.91 -4.08 1.41
CA LEU A 69 -13.69 -4.05 2.22
C LEU A 69 -13.40 -5.40 2.88
N ALA A 70 -14.42 -6.07 3.43
CA ALA A 70 -14.27 -7.41 3.99
C ALA A 70 -13.82 -8.43 2.93
N ALA A 71 -14.33 -8.33 1.69
CA ALA A 71 -13.88 -9.18 0.59
C ALA A 71 -12.40 -8.93 0.24
N VAL A 72 -11.99 -7.66 0.10
CA VAL A 72 -10.58 -7.28 -0.15
C VAL A 72 -9.67 -7.90 0.91
N LEU A 73 -9.94 -7.65 2.19
CA LEU A 73 -9.08 -8.10 3.28
C LEU A 73 -9.09 -9.63 3.49
N SER A 74 -10.17 -10.32 3.12
CA SER A 74 -10.29 -11.78 3.22
C SER A 74 -9.78 -12.55 2.00
N THR A 75 -9.34 -11.85 0.94
CA THR A 75 -8.80 -12.46 -0.27
C THR A 75 -7.60 -13.35 0.07
N LYS A 76 -7.70 -14.63 -0.28
CA LYS A 76 -6.62 -15.59 -0.02
C LYS A 76 -5.37 -15.18 -0.79
N CYS A 77 -4.22 -15.31 -0.13
CA CYS A 77 -2.90 -15.03 -0.72
C CYS A 77 -2.64 -13.57 -1.13
N ASP A 78 -3.52 -12.62 -0.79
CA ASP A 78 -3.20 -11.19 -0.85
C ASP A 78 -2.80 -10.67 0.54
N ASP A 79 -1.57 -11.01 0.95
CA ASP A 79 -1.02 -10.52 2.20
C ASP A 79 -0.53 -9.07 2.11
N TYR A 80 -0.37 -8.53 0.90
CA TYR A 80 0.07 -7.15 0.70
C TYR A 80 -1.00 -6.14 1.13
N GLN A 81 -2.25 -6.29 0.65
CA GLN A 81 -3.34 -5.40 1.06
C GLN A 81 -3.61 -5.50 2.57
N ARG A 82 -3.57 -6.72 3.14
CA ARG A 82 -3.67 -6.91 4.60
C ARG A 82 -2.54 -6.24 5.36
N CYS A 83 -1.30 -6.40 4.92
CA CYS A 83 -0.12 -5.80 5.56
C CYS A 83 -0.29 -4.28 5.63
N LEU A 84 -0.66 -3.65 4.52
CA LEU A 84 -0.87 -2.21 4.46
C LEU A 84 -2.03 -1.73 5.35
N TYR A 85 -3.16 -2.41 5.30
CA TYR A 85 -4.31 -2.07 6.15
C TYR A 85 -3.92 -2.09 7.63
N TYR A 86 -3.28 -3.18 8.08
CA TYR A 86 -2.91 -3.34 9.49
C TYR A 86 -1.72 -2.50 9.94
N ALA A 87 -0.85 -2.08 9.02
CA ALA A 87 0.19 -1.09 9.31
C ALA A 87 -0.39 0.29 9.71
N LEU A 88 -1.61 0.60 9.23
CA LEU A 88 -2.27 1.90 9.41
C LEU A 88 -3.49 1.86 10.33
N ALA A 89 -4.07 0.69 10.59
CA ALA A 89 -5.25 0.54 11.44
C ALA A 89 -5.02 1.18 12.82
N GLY A 90 -6.01 1.94 13.30
CA GLY A 90 -5.95 2.66 14.59
C GLY A 90 -5.29 4.05 14.53
N ARG A 91 -4.69 4.45 13.41
CA ARG A 91 -4.03 5.76 13.28
C ARG A 91 -4.95 6.94 12.94
N GLY A 92 -6.21 6.66 12.63
CA GLY A 92 -7.14 7.65 12.09
C GLY A 92 -7.42 7.40 10.61
N ILE A 93 -8.70 7.43 10.22
CA ILE A 93 -9.13 7.14 8.85
C ILE A 93 -8.66 8.19 7.86
N VAL A 94 -8.62 9.46 8.26
CA VAL A 94 -8.17 10.57 7.41
C VAL A 94 -6.67 10.41 7.16
N GLN A 95 -5.86 10.25 8.20
CA GLN A 95 -4.44 9.96 8.04
C GLN A 95 -4.19 8.71 7.18
N MET A 96 -4.95 7.62 7.37
CA MET A 96 -4.81 6.41 6.55
C MET A 96 -5.05 6.69 5.06
N LEU A 97 -6.12 7.42 4.73
CA LEU A 97 -6.42 7.79 3.34
C LEU A 97 -5.36 8.72 2.74
N GLU A 98 -4.86 9.70 3.50
CA GLU A 98 -3.77 10.58 3.08
C GLU A 98 -2.47 9.82 2.80
N VAL A 99 -2.13 8.85 3.65
CA VAL A 99 -0.96 7.99 3.45
C VAL A 99 -1.13 7.12 2.20
N PHE A 100 -2.33 6.61 1.92
CA PHE A 100 -2.58 5.87 0.69
C PHE A 100 -2.54 6.74 -0.56
N ASP A 101 -3.09 7.95 -0.52
CA ASP A 101 -3.02 8.90 -1.64
C ASP A 101 -1.56 9.25 -1.96
N TRP A 102 -0.75 9.54 -0.93
CA TRP A 102 0.69 9.73 -1.07
C TRP A 102 1.41 8.51 -1.67
N LEU A 103 1.10 7.30 -1.19
CA LEU A 103 1.72 6.07 -1.69
C LEU A 103 1.33 5.81 -3.17
N LEU A 104 0.09 6.11 -3.55
CA LEU A 104 -0.40 5.94 -4.92
C LEU A 104 0.35 6.82 -5.93
N GLU A 105 0.77 8.03 -5.56
CA GLU A 105 1.57 8.89 -6.43
C GLU A 105 2.93 8.24 -6.77
N ILE A 106 3.58 7.66 -5.76
CA ILE A 106 4.86 6.96 -5.91
C ILE A 106 4.68 5.69 -6.76
N LEU A 107 3.70 4.87 -6.40
CA LEU A 107 3.45 3.59 -7.08
C LEU A 107 2.96 3.79 -8.52
N GLY A 108 2.16 4.82 -8.78
CA GLY A 108 1.70 5.17 -10.12
C GLY A 108 2.87 5.55 -11.04
N THR A 109 3.77 6.40 -10.54
CA THR A 109 4.99 6.76 -11.27
C THR A 109 5.88 5.53 -11.53
N ARG A 110 6.07 4.69 -10.51
CA ARG A 110 6.82 3.43 -10.60
C ARG A 110 6.22 2.47 -11.63
N ALA A 111 4.90 2.34 -11.69
CA ALA A 111 4.18 1.52 -12.65
C ALA A 111 4.36 2.01 -14.10
N VAL A 112 4.28 3.33 -14.32
CA VAL A 112 4.52 3.94 -15.64
C VAL A 112 5.95 3.67 -16.11
N ILE A 113 6.94 3.91 -15.26
CA ILE A 113 8.35 3.65 -15.57
C ILE A 113 8.57 2.17 -15.90
N SER A 114 8.02 1.26 -15.11
CA SER A 114 8.10 -0.19 -15.37
C SER A 114 7.50 -0.56 -16.74
N ALA A 115 6.35 0.00 -17.08
CA ALA A 115 5.72 -0.22 -18.38
C ALA A 115 6.56 0.32 -19.55
N ASP A 116 7.15 1.51 -19.40
CA ASP A 116 8.05 2.10 -20.40
C ASP A 116 9.31 1.26 -20.60
N MET A 117 9.95 0.79 -19.53
CA MET A 117 11.09 -0.10 -19.61
C MET A 117 10.75 -1.40 -20.33
N ARG A 118 9.60 -2.01 -20.00
CA ARG A 118 9.12 -3.22 -20.67
C ARG A 118 8.89 -3.00 -22.16
N ARG A 119 8.27 -1.87 -22.55
CA ARG A 119 8.10 -1.48 -23.97
C ARG A 119 9.43 -1.31 -24.69
N ALA A 120 10.42 -0.74 -24.00
CA ALA A 120 11.78 -0.55 -24.51
C ALA A 120 12.63 -1.83 -24.51
N LYS A 121 12.09 -2.98 -24.05
CA LYS A 121 12.83 -4.25 -23.86
C LYS A 121 14.05 -4.10 -22.95
N ASN A 122 14.00 -3.14 -22.02
CA ASN A 122 15.00 -2.97 -20.98
C ASN A 122 14.48 -3.58 -19.67
N PHE A 123 15.29 -4.39 -19.01
CA PHE A 123 14.86 -5.10 -17.80
C PHE A 123 15.43 -4.41 -16.56
N PRO A 124 14.58 -4.07 -15.57
CA PRO A 124 15.03 -3.52 -14.30
C PRO A 124 15.82 -4.54 -13.48
N ALA A 125 16.35 -4.09 -12.35
CA ALA A 125 16.82 -4.98 -11.31
C ALA A 125 15.68 -5.96 -10.92
N PRO A 126 15.98 -7.25 -10.66
CA PRO A 126 14.96 -8.18 -10.20
C PRO A 126 14.29 -7.69 -8.92
N LEU A 127 12.96 -7.78 -8.89
CA LEU A 127 12.17 -7.55 -7.69
C LEU A 127 11.94 -8.89 -6.99
N VAL A 128 12.04 -8.91 -5.66
CA VAL A 128 11.73 -10.07 -4.83
C VAL A 128 10.49 -9.71 -4.03
N ASN A 129 9.33 -10.23 -4.46
CA ASN A 129 8.06 -9.92 -3.81
C ASN A 129 7.94 -10.73 -2.49
N PRO A 130 7.83 -10.05 -1.34
CA PRO A 130 7.75 -10.73 -0.05
C PRO A 130 6.37 -11.34 0.26
N TYR A 131 5.34 -11.04 -0.54
CA TYR A 131 3.96 -11.51 -0.33
C TYR A 131 3.50 -12.58 -1.34
N VAL A 132 4.44 -13.24 -2.04
CA VAL A 132 4.10 -14.32 -2.98
C VAL A 132 4.12 -15.65 -2.24
N SER A 133 2.93 -16.18 -1.95
CA SER A 133 2.74 -17.52 -1.42
C SER A 133 1.51 -18.19 -2.03
N ALA A 134 1.54 -19.52 -2.12
CA ALA A 134 0.42 -20.32 -2.62
C ALA A 134 -0.69 -20.46 -1.56
N GLU A 135 -0.36 -20.20 -0.31
CA GLU A 135 -1.25 -20.20 0.84
C GLU A 135 -1.14 -18.83 1.54
N PRO A 136 -2.15 -18.41 2.32
CA PRO A 136 -2.03 -17.20 3.11
C PRO A 136 -0.96 -17.37 4.19
N ASP A 137 0.03 -16.47 4.22
CA ASP A 137 1.04 -16.44 5.27
C ASP A 137 0.51 -15.67 6.50
N GLY A 138 -0.30 -14.65 6.25
CA GLY A 138 -1.02 -13.89 7.27
C GLY A 138 -2.33 -14.56 7.72
N LEU A 139 -2.79 -14.21 8.93
CA LEU A 139 -4.12 -14.62 9.39
C LEU A 139 -5.20 -14.03 8.48
N LEU A 140 -6.07 -14.91 7.98
CA LEU A 140 -7.24 -14.48 7.22
C LEU A 140 -8.29 -13.89 8.15
N VAL A 141 -8.87 -12.77 7.72
CA VAL A 141 -10.01 -12.15 8.38
C VAL A 141 -11.32 -12.75 7.89
N SER A 142 -12.38 -12.58 8.69
CA SER A 142 -13.73 -12.93 8.28
C SER A 142 -14.16 -12.08 7.07
N ALA A 143 -14.81 -12.72 6.09
CA ALA A 143 -15.43 -12.05 4.94
C ALA A 143 -16.79 -11.39 5.28
N SER A 144 -17.19 -11.39 6.57
CA SER A 144 -18.45 -10.79 7.00
C SER A 144 -18.44 -9.27 6.89
N ALA A 145 -19.55 -8.70 6.41
CA ALA A 145 -19.76 -7.26 6.35
C ALA A 145 -20.15 -6.63 7.71
N ASP A 146 -20.39 -7.46 8.73
CA ASP A 146 -20.90 -7.02 10.03
C ASP A 146 -19.79 -6.60 11.02
N PHE A 147 -18.58 -6.36 10.52
CA PHE A 147 -17.47 -5.89 11.36
C PHE A 147 -17.80 -4.52 11.98
N GLN A 148 -17.23 -4.24 13.14
CA GLN A 148 -17.45 -2.98 13.85
C GLN A 148 -16.31 -2.01 13.56
N GLU A 149 -16.63 -0.78 13.20
CA GLU A 149 -15.68 0.32 13.13
C GLU A 149 -15.35 0.82 14.54
N GLY A 150 -14.06 0.85 14.89
CA GLY A 150 -13.59 1.46 16.13
C GLY A 150 -13.52 3.00 16.04
N PRO A 151 -13.22 3.69 17.14
CA PRO A 151 -13.17 5.15 17.20
C PRO A 151 -12.28 5.82 16.15
N SER A 152 -11.18 5.18 15.74
CA SER A 152 -10.25 5.70 14.72
C SER A 152 -10.88 5.87 13.33
N TRP A 153 -12.07 5.31 13.09
CA TRP A 153 -12.85 5.53 11.87
C TRP A 153 -13.61 6.85 11.86
N TYR A 154 -13.70 7.52 13.00
CA TYR A 154 -14.47 8.75 13.19
C TYR A 154 -13.63 9.87 13.81
N LEU A 155 -12.57 9.51 14.53
CA LEU A 155 -11.65 10.39 15.21
C LEU A 155 -10.24 10.14 14.70
N ASP A 156 -9.53 11.22 14.40
CA ASP A 156 -8.12 11.16 14.06
C ASP A 156 -7.30 11.67 15.26
N PRO A 157 -6.58 10.78 15.98
CA PRO A 157 -5.82 11.16 17.17
C PRO A 157 -4.79 12.25 16.89
N ASP A 158 -4.17 12.24 15.71
CA ASP A 158 -3.15 13.21 15.33
C ASP A 158 -3.75 14.59 14.95
N LEU A 159 -5.06 14.64 14.67
CA LEU A 159 -5.82 15.88 14.47
C LEU A 159 -6.51 16.38 15.74
N GLY A 160 -6.19 15.79 16.90
CA GLY A 160 -6.74 16.20 18.20
C GLY A 160 -8.10 15.60 18.54
N GLY A 161 -8.54 14.56 17.82
CA GLY A 161 -9.70 13.77 18.21
C GLY A 161 -9.39 12.99 19.49
N ILE A 162 -10.00 13.37 20.60
CA ILE A 162 -9.89 12.63 21.87
C ILE A 162 -10.77 11.38 21.74
N VAL A 163 -10.15 10.21 21.80
CA VAL A 163 -10.87 8.94 22.03
C VAL A 163 -10.99 8.80 23.54
N GLU A 164 -12.17 9.06 24.10
CA GLU A 164 -12.48 8.67 25.48
C GLU A 164 -12.73 7.15 25.54
N ASP A 165 -12.37 6.52 26.66
CA ASP A 165 -12.37 5.06 26.89
C ASP A 165 -13.68 4.34 26.54
#